data_AF-A0A2V8UU05-F1
#
_entry.id   AF-A0A2V8UU05-F1
#
_cell.length_a   1.000
_cell.length_b   1.000
_cell.length_c   1.000
_cell.angle_alpha   90.00
_cell.angle_beta   90.00
_cell.angle_gamma   90.00
#
_symmetry.space_group_name_H-M   'P 1'
#
loop_
_entity.id
_entity.type
_entity.pdbx_description
1 polymer ?
#
loop_
_entity_poly.entity_id
_entity_poly.type
_entity_poly.pdbx_seq_one_letter_code
_entity_poly.pdbx_strand_id
1 'polypeptide(L)'
;MKAASTVPATLDSRELLKVLSGFRKGDFSLRMPTDRVGVAGKIADTLNEILELNDSLSKELERISRVVGKEGKLTQRATLGSSSNGWKACIDSINSLISDLVQPSNEMSRVIGGVAKGDLSQSMALEVDGRLLRGEFLRTAKLVNTMVDQLNSFASEVTRVAREVGTEGKLGGQAVVKGVAGTWKDLTDRDNSMAGNLTNQVRNIAAVTTAGWISSTRSPRK
;
A
#
# COMPACT_ATOMS: atom_id res chain seq x y z
N MET A 1 77.61 4.08 -13.98
CA MET A 1 76.20 3.83 -14.38
C MET A 1 75.33 4.75 -13.55
N LYS A 2 74.53 5.62 -14.19
CA LYS A 2 73.76 6.70 -13.56
C LYS A 2 72.70 6.11 -12.60
N ALA A 3 72.70 6.58 -11.36
CA ALA A 3 71.57 6.41 -10.45
C ALA A 3 70.34 7.11 -11.06
N ALA A 4 69.30 6.33 -11.37
CA ALA A 4 68.01 6.88 -11.75
C ALA A 4 67.41 7.55 -10.50
N SER A 5 67.54 8.87 -10.43
CA SER A 5 66.83 9.70 -9.46
C SER A 5 65.33 9.58 -9.77
N THR A 6 64.62 8.73 -9.04
CA THR A 6 63.14 8.71 -9.05
C THR A 6 62.67 10.00 -8.40
N VAL A 7 62.47 11.03 -9.22
CA VAL A 7 61.79 12.26 -8.81
C VAL A 7 60.47 11.84 -8.15
N PRO A 8 60.19 12.18 -6.89
CA PRO A 8 58.91 11.86 -6.29
C PRO A 8 57.84 12.52 -7.14
N ALA A 9 56.94 11.72 -7.73
CA ALA A 9 55.87 12.21 -8.57
C ALA A 9 55.02 13.18 -7.75
N THR A 10 55.22 14.48 -7.95
CA THR A 10 54.50 15.53 -7.23
C THR A 10 53.05 15.53 -7.70
N LEU A 11 52.10 15.67 -6.78
CA LEU A 11 50.68 15.78 -7.14
C LEU A 11 50.44 17.10 -7.88
N ASP A 12 49.81 17.07 -9.05
CA ASP A 12 49.47 18.29 -9.78
C ASP A 12 48.19 18.88 -9.17
N SER A 13 48.36 19.97 -8.43
CA SER A 13 47.25 20.66 -7.76
C SER A 13 46.20 21.19 -8.73
N ARG A 14 46.55 21.53 -9.98
CA ARG A 14 45.57 21.98 -10.99
C ARG A 14 44.70 20.84 -11.45
N GLU A 15 45.29 19.67 -11.65
CA GLU A 15 44.57 18.45 -12.01
C GLU A 15 43.66 17.98 -10.88
N LEU A 16 44.17 17.94 -9.64
CA LEU A 16 43.37 17.64 -8.46
C LEU A 16 42.19 18.60 -8.33
N LEU A 17 42.43 19.91 -8.51
CA LEU A 17 41.37 20.92 -8.44
C LEU A 17 40.32 20.72 -9.53
N LYS A 18 40.73 20.32 -10.75
CA LYS A 18 39.80 20.00 -11.85
C LYS A 18 38.90 18.83 -11.48
N VAL A 19 39.48 17.72 -10.98
CA VAL A 19 38.71 16.52 -10.59
C VAL A 19 37.78 16.84 -9.42
N LEU A 20 38.27 17.50 -8.37
CA LEU A 20 37.43 17.92 -7.23
C LEU A 20 36.33 18.91 -7.64
N SER A 21 36.60 19.81 -8.60
CA SER A 21 35.59 20.74 -9.12
C SER A 21 34.51 20.04 -9.92
N GLY A 22 34.85 18.99 -10.68
CA GLY A 22 33.88 18.14 -11.37
C GLY A 22 33.07 17.29 -10.39
N PHE A 23 33.73 16.67 -9.41
CA PHE A 23 33.09 15.95 -8.32
C PHE A 23 32.05 16.81 -7.60
N ARG A 24 32.41 18.06 -7.24
CA ARG A 24 31.48 19.02 -6.62
C ARG A 24 30.26 19.33 -7.49
N LYS A 25 30.37 19.21 -8.81
CA LYS A 25 29.28 19.39 -9.77
C LYS A 25 28.48 18.10 -10.02
N GLY A 26 28.83 16.99 -9.36
CA GLY A 26 28.20 15.69 -9.54
C GLY A 26 28.76 14.86 -10.71
N ASP A 27 29.88 15.26 -11.31
CA ASP A 27 30.55 14.46 -12.33
C ASP A 27 31.47 13.43 -11.65
N PHE A 28 30.94 12.21 -11.48
CA PHE A 28 31.66 11.09 -10.91
C PHE A 28 32.45 10.28 -11.94
N SER A 29 32.51 10.70 -13.21
CA SER A 29 33.22 9.98 -14.28
C SER A 29 34.70 10.35 -14.38
N LEU A 30 35.08 11.51 -13.82
CA LEU A 30 36.46 11.98 -13.82
C LEU A 30 37.37 11.05 -13.03
N ARG A 31 38.63 10.92 -13.46
CA ARG A 31 39.64 10.12 -12.76
C ARG A 31 40.95 10.88 -12.67
N MET A 32 41.64 10.72 -11.56
CA MET A 32 43.05 11.09 -11.42
C MET A 32 43.93 10.06 -12.15
N PRO A 33 45.10 10.47 -12.69
CA PRO A 33 46.07 9.54 -13.27
C PRO A 33 46.57 8.51 -12.25
N THR A 34 46.71 7.25 -12.68
CA THR A 34 47.12 6.10 -11.85
C THR A 34 48.60 5.72 -12.03
N ASP A 35 49.34 6.45 -12.86
CA ASP A 35 50.76 6.24 -13.15
C ASP A 35 51.68 6.78 -12.04
N ARG A 36 51.13 7.53 -11.09
CA ARG A 36 51.87 8.15 -9.99
C ARG A 36 52.11 7.15 -8.86
N VAL A 37 53.31 7.18 -8.29
CA VAL A 37 53.70 6.34 -7.15
C VAL A 37 53.93 7.16 -5.88
N GLY A 38 53.92 6.51 -4.72
CA GLY A 38 54.08 7.17 -3.42
C GLY A 38 52.79 7.80 -2.90
N VAL A 39 52.89 8.85 -2.09
CA VAL A 39 51.72 9.49 -1.45
C VAL A 39 50.79 10.13 -2.48
N ALA A 40 51.33 10.74 -3.54
CA ALA A 40 50.53 11.33 -4.61
C ALA A 40 49.69 10.27 -5.36
N GLY A 41 50.28 9.11 -5.63
CA GLY A 41 49.57 7.95 -6.19
C GLY A 41 48.44 7.48 -5.27
N LYS A 42 48.75 7.27 -3.98
CA LYS A 42 47.72 6.87 -2.99
C LYS A 42 46.57 7.86 -2.89
N ILE A 43 46.83 9.17 -2.97
CA ILE A 43 45.79 10.21 -2.99
C ILE A 43 44.94 10.07 -4.26
N ALA A 44 45.56 9.87 -5.43
CA ALA A 44 44.87 9.68 -6.70
C ALA A 44 43.97 8.44 -6.68
N ASP A 45 44.50 7.30 -6.21
CA ASP A 45 43.76 6.04 -6.09
C ASP A 45 42.58 6.18 -5.13
N THR A 46 42.82 6.74 -3.93
CA THR A 46 41.75 6.98 -2.95
C THR A 46 40.65 7.88 -3.50
N LEU A 47 41.01 8.94 -4.24
CA LEU A 47 40.03 9.83 -4.85
C LEU A 47 39.24 9.11 -5.95
N ASN A 48 39.90 8.28 -6.76
CA ASN A 48 39.23 7.46 -7.78
C ASN A 48 38.24 6.47 -7.16
N GLU A 49 38.60 5.81 -6.06
CA GLU A 49 37.71 4.91 -5.30
C GLU A 49 36.48 5.67 -4.75
N ILE A 50 36.69 6.87 -4.19
CA ILE A 50 35.58 7.72 -3.72
C ILE A 50 34.65 8.08 -4.87
N LEU A 51 35.19 8.42 -6.05
CA LEU A 51 34.40 8.76 -7.23
C LEU A 51 33.58 7.56 -7.72
N GLU A 52 34.19 6.37 -7.76
CA GLU A 52 33.50 5.13 -8.13
C GLU A 52 32.37 4.76 -7.16
N LEU A 53 32.58 4.91 -5.86
CA LEU A 53 31.55 4.68 -4.85
C LEU A 53 30.37 5.67 -5.00
N ASN A 54 30.65 6.95 -5.25
CA ASN A 54 29.61 7.96 -5.46
C ASN A 54 28.82 7.74 -6.77
N ASP A 55 29.49 7.33 -7.85
CA ASP A 55 28.83 6.95 -9.10
C ASP A 55 27.90 5.75 -8.89
N SER A 56 28.39 4.72 -8.20
CA SER A 56 27.63 3.51 -7.89
C SER A 56 26.40 3.81 -7.02
N LEU A 57 26.55 4.64 -5.98
CA LEU A 57 25.43 5.06 -5.14
C LEU A 57 24.39 5.85 -5.93
N SER A 58 24.84 6.79 -6.78
CA SER A 58 23.94 7.62 -7.58
C SER A 58 23.11 6.78 -8.55
N LYS A 59 23.75 5.82 -9.23
CA LYS A 59 23.06 4.84 -10.09
C LYS A 59 22.09 3.96 -9.31
N GLU A 60 22.46 3.55 -8.10
CA GLU A 60 21.60 2.72 -7.26
C GLU A 60 20.36 3.47 -6.74
N LEU A 61 20.53 4.74 -6.36
CA LEU A 61 19.42 5.62 -5.98
C LEU A 61 18.46 5.84 -7.15
N GLU A 62 18.98 6.06 -8.36
CA GLU A 62 18.17 6.17 -9.56
C GLU A 62 17.40 4.86 -9.85
N ARG A 63 18.10 3.72 -9.75
CA ARG A 63 17.49 2.40 -9.92
C ARG A 63 16.34 2.18 -8.94
N ILE A 64 16.55 2.44 -7.66
CA ILE A 64 15.53 2.24 -6.62
C ILE A 64 14.36 3.20 -6.78
N SER A 65 14.61 4.46 -7.12
CA SER A 65 13.56 5.44 -7.43
C SER A 65 12.67 4.97 -8.57
N ARG A 66 13.25 4.37 -9.63
CA ARG A 66 12.47 3.78 -10.72
C ARG A 66 11.73 2.51 -10.30
N VAL A 67 12.44 1.54 -9.72
CA VAL A 67 11.94 0.20 -9.44
C VAL A 67 10.89 0.18 -8.32
N VAL A 68 11.17 0.84 -7.20
CA VAL A 68 10.22 0.90 -6.07
C VAL A 68 9.19 2.01 -6.31
N GLY A 69 9.65 3.20 -6.72
CA GLY A 69 8.79 4.38 -6.82
C GLY A 69 7.87 4.41 -8.04
N LYS A 70 8.34 3.96 -9.22
CA LYS A 70 7.54 4.01 -10.47
C LYS A 70 6.96 2.67 -10.88
N GLU A 71 7.73 1.59 -10.74
CA GLU A 71 7.31 0.25 -11.14
C GLU A 71 6.55 -0.50 -10.02
N GLY A 72 6.55 0.02 -8.79
CA GLY A 72 5.83 -0.59 -7.66
C GLY A 72 6.43 -1.92 -7.18
N LYS A 73 7.70 -2.20 -7.48
CA LYS A 73 8.39 -3.43 -7.04
C LYS A 73 8.88 -3.27 -5.59
N LEU A 74 7.92 -3.30 -4.66
CA LEU A 74 8.09 -2.96 -3.24
C LEU A 74 9.05 -3.87 -2.44
N THR A 75 9.39 -5.04 -2.96
CA THR A 75 10.34 -5.98 -2.32
C THR A 75 11.80 -5.68 -2.65
N GLN A 76 12.05 -4.78 -3.60
CA GLN A 76 13.40 -4.42 -4.02
C GLN A 76 14.08 -3.55 -2.95
N ARG A 77 15.38 -3.76 -2.77
CA ARG A 77 16.20 -3.07 -1.77
C ARG A 77 17.44 -2.48 -2.42
N ALA A 78 17.86 -1.34 -1.90
CA ALA A 78 19.07 -0.66 -2.30
C ALA A 78 20.27 -1.49 -1.85
N THR A 79 21.25 -1.66 -2.72
CA THR A 79 22.49 -2.37 -2.43
C THR A 79 23.68 -1.59 -2.97
N LEU A 80 24.68 -1.37 -2.13
CA LEU A 80 25.99 -0.90 -2.53
C LEU A 80 26.98 -2.03 -2.25
N GLY A 81 28.05 -2.15 -3.04
CA GLY A 81 29.09 -3.18 -2.88
C GLY A 81 29.78 -3.14 -1.50
N SER A 82 30.90 -3.85 -1.35
CA SER A 82 31.70 -3.86 -0.11
C SER A 82 32.14 -2.44 0.26
N SER A 83 31.36 -1.78 1.11
CA SER A 83 31.42 -0.36 1.41
C SER A 83 31.71 -0.14 2.89
N SER A 84 32.41 0.95 3.20
CA SER A 84 32.76 1.30 4.58
C SER A 84 31.51 1.58 5.43
N ASN A 85 31.65 1.49 6.76
CA ASN A 85 30.54 1.54 7.72
C ASN A 85 29.55 2.70 7.51
N GLY A 86 30.03 3.89 7.12
CA GLY A 86 29.17 5.08 6.92
C GLY A 86 28.23 4.95 5.72
N TRP A 87 28.71 4.40 4.61
CA TRP A 87 27.89 4.20 3.40
C TRP A 87 26.85 3.10 3.59
N LYS A 88 27.24 2.03 4.30
CA LYS A 88 26.31 0.98 4.71
C LYS A 88 25.14 1.54 5.51
N ALA A 89 25.41 2.42 6.48
CA ALA A 89 24.36 3.06 7.28
C ALA A 89 23.38 3.90 6.43
N CYS A 90 23.87 4.57 5.37
CA CYS A 90 23.01 5.32 4.45
C CYS A 90 22.07 4.40 3.67
N ILE A 91 22.59 3.32 3.09
CA ILE A 91 21.79 2.31 2.39
C ILE A 91 20.79 1.64 3.32
N ASP A 92 21.21 1.28 4.53
CA ASP A 92 20.35 0.67 5.54
C ASP A 92 19.20 1.63 5.93
N SER A 93 19.47 2.94 6.01
CA SER A 93 18.44 3.97 6.26
C SER A 93 17.42 4.04 5.12
N ILE A 94 17.87 4.01 3.86
CA ILE A 94 16.97 3.98 2.69
C ILE A 94 16.12 2.72 2.70
N ASN A 95 16.72 1.57 2.99
CA ASN A 95 16.01 0.28 3.06
C ASN A 95 14.99 0.23 4.20
N SER A 96 15.28 0.88 5.33
CA SER A 96 14.32 1.06 6.43
C SER A 96 13.14 1.88 5.95
N LEU A 97 13.37 3.06 5.34
CA LEU A 97 12.30 3.90 4.80
C LEU A 97 11.43 3.16 3.77
N ILE A 98 12.05 2.40 2.87
CA ILE A 98 11.30 1.57 1.92
C ILE A 98 10.44 0.57 2.68
N SER A 99 10.99 -0.13 3.68
CA SER A 99 10.24 -1.14 4.44
C SER A 99 9.07 -0.53 5.21
N ASP A 100 9.28 0.62 5.85
CA ASP A 100 8.28 1.35 6.62
C ASP A 100 7.13 1.87 5.74
N LEU A 101 7.41 2.23 4.47
CA LEU A 101 6.38 2.64 3.51
C LEU A 101 5.65 1.45 2.86
N VAL A 102 6.37 0.36 2.62
CA VAL A 102 5.86 -0.81 1.91
C VAL A 102 4.91 -1.63 2.75
N GLN A 103 5.21 -1.79 4.05
CA GLN A 103 4.44 -2.66 4.93
C GLN A 103 2.96 -2.25 5.03
N PRO A 104 2.58 -0.97 5.28
CA PRO A 104 1.18 -0.57 5.28
C PRO A 104 0.49 -0.72 3.92
N SER A 105 1.23 -0.52 2.82
CA SER A 105 0.69 -0.66 1.46
C SER A 105 0.32 -2.10 1.13
N ASN A 106 1.20 -3.06 1.48
CA ASN A 106 0.92 -4.49 1.32
C ASN A 106 -0.26 -4.93 2.19
N GLU A 107 -0.33 -4.45 3.43
CA GLU A 107 -1.42 -4.79 4.34
C GLU A 107 -2.77 -4.28 3.82
N MET A 108 -2.80 -3.07 3.28
CA MET A 108 -3.99 -2.52 2.62
C MET A 108 -4.41 -3.36 1.42
N SER A 109 -3.46 -3.79 0.58
CA SER A 109 -3.73 -4.67 -0.55
C SER A 109 -4.32 -6.02 -0.10
N ARG A 110 -3.80 -6.59 0.99
CA ARG A 110 -4.28 -7.84 1.59
C ARG A 110 -5.74 -7.71 2.06
N VAL A 111 -6.06 -6.66 2.81
CA VAL A 111 -7.42 -6.41 3.33
C VAL A 111 -8.40 -6.17 2.18
N ILE A 112 -8.06 -5.29 1.23
CA ILE A 112 -8.91 -5.00 0.07
C ILE A 112 -9.13 -6.27 -0.77
N GLY A 113 -8.07 -7.05 -1.01
CA GLY A 113 -8.16 -8.30 -1.75
C GLY A 113 -9.03 -9.35 -1.06
N GLY A 114 -9.01 -9.42 0.28
CA GLY A 114 -9.91 -10.28 1.06
C GLY A 114 -11.36 -9.83 0.98
N VAL A 115 -11.62 -8.53 1.18
CA VAL A 115 -12.96 -7.93 1.06
C VAL A 115 -13.54 -8.14 -0.33
N ALA A 116 -12.73 -7.97 -1.38
CA ALA A 116 -13.14 -8.23 -2.77
C ALA A 116 -13.52 -9.70 -3.03
N LYS A 117 -12.99 -10.64 -2.23
CA LYS A 117 -13.37 -12.07 -2.25
C LYS A 117 -14.56 -12.38 -1.33
N GLY A 118 -15.16 -11.37 -0.71
CA GLY A 118 -16.30 -11.50 0.20
C GLY A 118 -15.93 -11.77 1.66
N ASP A 119 -14.65 -11.73 2.02
CA ASP A 119 -14.23 -11.87 3.41
C ASP A 119 -14.27 -10.52 4.14
N LEU A 120 -15.38 -10.27 4.84
CA LEU A 120 -15.63 -9.05 5.61
C LEU A 120 -15.13 -9.15 7.06
N SER A 121 -14.42 -10.22 7.42
CA SER A 121 -13.72 -10.32 8.72
C SER A 121 -12.36 -9.63 8.72
N GLN A 122 -11.92 -9.16 7.54
CA GLN A 122 -10.63 -8.54 7.34
C GLN A 122 -10.55 -7.16 8.00
N SER A 123 -9.39 -6.82 8.55
CA SER A 123 -9.11 -5.48 9.08
C SER A 123 -7.63 -5.13 8.98
N MET A 124 -7.36 -3.83 8.89
CA MET A 124 -6.02 -3.26 9.00
C MET A 124 -5.57 -3.30 10.47
N ALA A 125 -4.38 -3.83 10.70
CA ALA A 125 -3.71 -3.70 11.99
C ALA A 125 -3.38 -2.22 12.27
N LEU A 126 -3.72 -1.74 13.47
CA LEU A 126 -3.37 -0.37 13.92
C LEU A 126 -2.01 -0.31 14.63
N GLU A 127 -1.42 -1.46 14.89
CA GLU A 127 -0.11 -1.65 15.48
C GLU A 127 0.66 -2.65 14.63
N VAL A 128 1.92 -2.34 14.34
CA VAL A 128 2.79 -3.21 13.57
C VAL A 128 4.16 -3.26 14.24
N ASP A 129 4.67 -4.46 14.47
CA ASP A 129 5.96 -4.72 15.14
C ASP A 129 6.11 -3.98 16.49
N GLY A 130 5.04 -3.96 17.29
CA GLY A 130 5.02 -3.29 18.60
C GLY A 130 4.87 -1.77 18.54
N ARG A 131 4.62 -1.20 17.35
CA ARG A 131 4.53 0.24 17.12
C ARG A 131 3.16 0.60 16.56
N LEU A 132 2.46 1.48 17.26
CA LEU A 132 1.22 2.07 16.76
C LEU A 132 1.48 2.83 15.47
N LEU A 133 0.64 2.61 14.46
CA LEU A 133 0.61 3.44 13.27
C LEU A 133 0.36 4.90 13.67
N ARG A 134 0.96 5.83 12.91
CA ARG A 134 0.85 7.28 13.15
C ARG A 134 0.57 8.03 11.87
N GLY A 135 0.13 9.28 12.02
CA GLY A 135 -0.11 10.18 10.90
C GLY A 135 -1.06 9.60 9.84
N GLU A 136 -0.69 9.77 8.57
CA GLU A 136 -1.50 9.34 7.43
C GLU A 136 -1.70 7.82 7.34
N PHE A 137 -0.75 7.01 7.84
CA PHE A 137 -0.92 5.56 7.88
C PHE A 137 -2.04 5.14 8.85
N LEU A 138 -2.07 5.72 10.05
CA LEU A 138 -3.15 5.46 11.01
C LEU A 138 -4.51 5.93 10.48
N ARG A 139 -4.53 7.11 9.85
CA ARG A 139 -5.75 7.67 9.27
C ARG A 139 -6.31 6.76 8.17
N THR A 140 -5.45 6.33 7.25
CA THR A 140 -5.82 5.41 6.17
C THR A 140 -6.29 4.06 6.71
N ALA A 141 -5.57 3.47 7.67
CA ALA A 141 -5.96 2.21 8.29
C ALA A 141 -7.36 2.29 8.95
N LYS A 142 -7.63 3.37 9.69
CA LYS A 142 -8.96 3.60 10.28
C LYS A 142 -10.04 3.78 9.21
N LEU A 143 -9.76 4.51 8.14
CA LEU A 143 -10.71 4.70 7.05
C LEU A 143 -11.08 3.37 6.37
N VAL A 144 -10.07 2.53 6.10
CA VAL A 144 -10.28 1.18 5.55
C VAL A 144 -11.12 0.34 6.51
N ASN A 145 -10.80 0.33 7.80
CA ASN A 145 -11.59 -0.43 8.79
C ASN A 145 -13.04 0.02 8.84
N THR A 146 -13.30 1.34 8.87
CA THR A 146 -14.67 1.88 8.81
C THR A 146 -15.41 1.43 7.55
N MET A 147 -14.74 1.39 6.39
CA MET A 147 -15.34 0.89 5.15
C MET A 147 -15.70 -0.60 5.26
N VAL A 148 -14.80 -1.43 5.81
CA VAL A 148 -15.08 -2.86 6.00
C VAL A 148 -16.24 -3.08 6.98
N ASP A 149 -16.27 -2.33 8.08
CA ASP A 149 -17.35 -2.41 9.07
C ASP A 149 -18.72 -2.05 8.46
N GLN A 150 -18.76 -1.01 7.62
CA GLN A 150 -19.97 -0.61 6.89
C GLN A 150 -20.44 -1.71 5.93
N LEU A 151 -19.52 -2.33 5.18
CA LEU A 151 -19.82 -3.47 4.31
C LEU A 151 -20.35 -4.66 5.10
N ASN A 152 -19.69 -5.01 6.20
CA ASN A 152 -20.06 -6.13 7.04
C ASN A 152 -21.46 -5.95 7.66
N SER A 153 -21.73 -4.74 8.18
CA SER A 153 -23.05 -4.41 8.73
C SER A 153 -24.14 -4.46 7.65
N PHE A 154 -23.86 -3.98 6.44
CA PHE A 154 -24.82 -4.02 5.34
C PHE A 154 -25.12 -5.46 4.90
N ALA A 155 -24.08 -6.28 4.71
CA ALA A 155 -24.22 -7.68 4.30
C ALA A 155 -25.02 -8.50 5.33
N SER A 156 -24.76 -8.27 6.63
CA SER A 156 -25.49 -8.91 7.72
C SER A 156 -26.99 -8.53 7.70
N GLU A 157 -27.29 -7.24 7.55
CA GLU A 157 -28.68 -6.76 7.54
C GLU A 157 -29.48 -7.26 6.33
N VAL A 158 -28.89 -7.22 5.12
CA VAL A 158 -29.54 -7.77 3.92
C VAL A 158 -29.81 -9.27 4.08
N THR A 159 -28.84 -10.03 4.60
CA THR A 159 -29.01 -11.46 4.83
C THR A 159 -30.13 -11.74 5.85
N ARG A 160 -30.20 -10.93 6.91
CA ARG A 160 -31.25 -11.03 7.93
C ARG A 160 -32.63 -10.76 7.33
N VAL A 161 -32.80 -9.65 6.60
CA VAL A 161 -34.08 -9.27 5.99
C VAL A 161 -34.54 -10.28 4.96
N ALA A 162 -33.63 -10.74 4.10
CA ALA A 162 -33.92 -11.77 3.10
C ALA A 162 -34.43 -13.06 3.76
N ARG A 163 -33.81 -13.48 4.88
CA ARG A 163 -34.25 -14.65 5.64
C ARG A 163 -35.61 -14.42 6.32
N GLU A 164 -35.80 -13.30 7.00
CA GLU A 164 -37.05 -12.99 7.72
C GLU A 164 -38.25 -12.92 6.76
N VAL A 165 -38.14 -12.10 5.71
CA VAL A 165 -39.25 -11.82 4.80
C VAL A 165 -39.42 -12.94 3.77
N GLY A 166 -38.32 -13.50 3.26
CA GLY A 166 -38.34 -14.50 2.18
C GLY A 166 -38.52 -15.93 2.66
N THR A 167 -37.87 -16.32 3.76
CA THR A 167 -37.84 -17.72 4.21
C THR A 167 -38.75 -17.98 5.41
N GLU A 168 -38.68 -17.11 6.43
CA GLU A 168 -39.44 -17.28 7.68
C GLU A 168 -40.87 -16.73 7.59
N GLY A 169 -41.20 -16.01 6.51
CA GLY A 169 -42.52 -15.40 6.31
C GLY A 169 -42.85 -14.31 7.32
N LYS A 170 -41.85 -13.76 8.02
CA LYS A 170 -41.99 -12.63 8.93
C LYS A 170 -42.12 -11.34 8.12
N LEU A 171 -43.37 -10.99 7.84
CA LEU A 171 -43.70 -9.85 6.99
C LEU A 171 -43.49 -8.53 7.73
N GLY A 172 -42.78 -7.59 7.09
CA GLY A 172 -42.49 -6.24 7.61
C GLY A 172 -41.08 -6.04 8.15
N GLY A 173 -40.18 -7.02 8.01
CA GLY A 173 -38.76 -6.84 8.33
C GLY A 173 -38.10 -5.79 7.44
N GLN A 174 -37.27 -4.93 8.04
CA GLN A 174 -36.50 -3.88 7.35
C GLN A 174 -35.05 -3.89 7.85
N ALA A 175 -34.12 -3.61 6.95
CA ALA A 175 -32.70 -3.44 7.19
C ALA A 175 -32.46 -2.08 7.85
N VAL A 176 -31.67 -2.07 8.92
CA VAL A 176 -31.26 -0.85 9.61
C VAL A 176 -29.74 -0.83 9.73
N VAL A 177 -29.09 -0.19 8.78
CA VAL A 177 -27.63 -0.03 8.77
C VAL A 177 -27.26 1.32 9.37
N LYS A 178 -26.48 1.34 10.45
CA LYS A 178 -26.08 2.58 11.13
C LYS A 178 -24.95 3.29 10.37
N GLY A 179 -25.01 4.62 10.30
CA GLY A 179 -23.92 5.44 9.77
C GLY A 179 -23.75 5.40 8.25
N VAL A 180 -24.75 4.92 7.50
CA VAL A 180 -24.74 4.92 6.03
C VAL A 180 -25.20 6.26 5.46
N ALA A 181 -24.54 6.70 4.39
CA ALA A 181 -24.88 7.89 3.62
C ALA A 181 -24.62 7.62 2.12
N GLY A 182 -25.17 8.48 1.25
CA GLY A 182 -25.01 8.36 -0.21
C GLY A 182 -25.49 7.00 -0.73
N THR A 183 -24.70 6.38 -1.61
CA THR A 183 -25.05 5.10 -2.26
C THR A 183 -25.42 3.99 -1.27
N TRP A 184 -24.81 3.96 -0.08
CA TRP A 184 -25.13 2.96 0.95
C TRP A 184 -26.54 3.12 1.52
N LYS A 185 -26.95 4.37 1.72
CA LYS A 185 -28.31 4.68 2.16
C LYS A 185 -29.31 4.30 1.08
N ASP A 186 -29.05 4.71 -0.17
CA ASP A 186 -29.93 4.42 -1.29
C ASP A 186 -30.13 2.91 -1.49
N LEU A 187 -29.07 2.11 -1.33
CA LEU A 187 -29.15 0.66 -1.45
C LEU A 187 -29.97 0.04 -0.32
N THR A 188 -29.80 0.51 0.92
CA THR A 188 -30.59 0.08 2.08
C THR A 188 -32.08 0.42 1.90
N ASP A 189 -32.38 1.63 1.43
CA ASP A 189 -33.76 2.09 1.20
C ASP A 189 -34.45 1.29 0.08
N ARG A 190 -33.70 0.89 -0.95
CA ARG A 190 -34.18 0.01 -2.04
C ARG A 190 -34.50 -1.40 -1.55
N ASP A 191 -33.62 -2.00 -0.75
CA ASP A 191 -33.86 -3.34 -0.17
C ASP A 191 -35.10 -3.33 0.74
N ASN A 192 -35.24 -2.30 1.57
CA ASN A 192 -36.43 -2.08 2.39
C ASN A 192 -37.72 -1.92 1.57
N SER A 193 -37.64 -1.23 0.43
CA SER A 193 -38.78 -1.10 -0.48
C SER A 193 -39.18 -2.44 -1.08
N MET A 194 -38.20 -3.27 -1.47
CA MET A 194 -38.45 -4.62 -1.97
C MET A 194 -39.10 -5.51 -0.90
N ALA A 195 -38.57 -5.52 0.32
CA ALA A 195 -39.11 -6.27 1.45
C ALA A 195 -40.55 -5.84 1.81
N GLY A 196 -40.81 -4.53 1.77
CA GLY A 196 -42.15 -3.96 1.98
C GLY A 196 -43.14 -4.37 0.88
N ASN A 197 -42.72 -4.35 -0.38
CA ASN A 197 -43.55 -4.78 -1.50
C ASN A 197 -43.91 -6.28 -1.40
N LEU A 198 -42.93 -7.14 -1.09
CA LEU A 198 -43.19 -8.57 -0.90
C LEU A 198 -44.15 -8.84 0.27
N THR A 199 -43.97 -8.12 1.39
CA THR A 199 -44.88 -8.16 2.54
C THR A 199 -46.32 -7.84 2.14
N ASN A 200 -46.52 -6.77 1.36
CA ASN A 200 -47.84 -6.35 0.92
C ASN A 200 -48.47 -7.38 -0.03
N GLN A 201 -47.69 -7.94 -0.96
CA GLN A 201 -48.17 -8.98 -1.87
C GLN A 201 -48.66 -10.23 -1.13
N VAL A 202 -47.88 -10.73 -0.16
CA VAL A 202 -48.26 -11.92 0.63
C VAL A 202 -49.53 -11.65 1.46
N ARG A 203 -49.65 -10.48 2.10
CA ARG A 203 -50.85 -10.10 2.84
C ARG A 203 -52.09 -10.01 1.94
N ASN A 204 -51.94 -9.45 0.74
CA ASN A 204 -53.03 -9.37 -0.22
C ASN A 204 -53.49 -10.75 -0.68
N ILE A 205 -52.56 -11.67 -0.96
CA ILE A 205 -52.89 -13.06 -1.32
C ILE A 205 -53.63 -13.75 -0.18
N ALA A 206 -53.17 -13.58 1.07
CA ALA A 206 -53.83 -14.14 2.24
C ALA A 206 -55.26 -13.60 2.40
N ALA A 207 -55.47 -12.30 2.19
CA ALA A 207 -56.78 -11.65 2.26
C ALA A 207 -57.73 -12.19 1.16
N VAL A 208 -57.27 -12.30 -0.08
CA VAL A 208 -58.05 -12.85 -1.20
C VAL A 208 -58.43 -14.31 -0.97
N THR A 209 -57.48 -15.12 -0.47
CA THR A 209 -57.73 -16.55 -0.17
C THR A 209 -58.78 -16.71 0.93
N THR A 210 -58.68 -15.89 1.98
CA THR A 210 -59.66 -15.88 3.09
C THR A 210 -61.05 -15.47 2.59
N ALA A 211 -61.12 -14.41 1.77
CA ALA A 211 -62.38 -13.94 1.19
C ALA A 211 -63.01 -15.00 0.26
N GLY A 212 -62.21 -15.64 -0.60
CA GLY A 212 -62.64 -16.73 -1.46
C GLY A 212 -63.20 -17.92 -0.67
N TRP A 213 -62.50 -18.34 0.39
CA TRP A 213 -62.96 -19.42 1.27
C TRP A 213 -64.30 -19.09 1.94
N ILE A 214 -64.45 -17.89 2.51
CA ILE A 214 -65.70 -17.41 3.12
C ILE A 214 -66.84 -17.37 2.10
N SER A 215 -66.57 -16.94 0.86
CA SER A 215 -67.58 -16.91 -0.21
C SER A 215 -68.03 -18.32 -0.64
N SER A 216 -67.11 -19.28 -0.71
CA SER A 216 -67.40 -20.67 -1.10
C SER A 216 -68.21 -21.43 -0.05
N THR A 217 -67.97 -21.15 1.23
CA THR A 217 -68.67 -21.78 2.37
C THR A 217 -70.06 -21.16 2.61
N ARG A 218 -70.29 -19.92 2.18
CA ARG A 218 -71.61 -19.25 2.22
C ARG A 218 -72.48 -19.49 0.98
N SER A 219 -71.96 -20.11 -0.07
CA SER A 219 -72.76 -20.39 -1.27
C SER A 219 -73.71 -21.58 -1.01
N PRO A 220 -75.04 -21.40 -1.05
CA PRO A 220 -75.96 -22.53 -0.92
C PRO A 220 -75.82 -23.43 -2.15
N ARG A 221 -75.57 -24.73 -1.95
CA ARG A 221 -75.73 -25.72 -3.03
C ARG A 221 -77.19 -25.62 -3.50
N LYS A 222 -77.39 -25.08 -4.70
CA LYS A 222 -78.64 -25.26 -5.45
C LYS A 222 -78.71 -26.69 -5.97
#